data_AF-A0A0F0HKL9-F1
#
_entry.id   AF-A0A0F0HKL9-F1
#
_cell.length_a   1.000
_cell.length_b   1.000
_cell.length_c   1.000
_cell.angle_alpha   90.00
_cell.angle_beta   90.00
_cell.angle_gamma   90.00
#
_symmetry.space_group_name_H-M   'P 1'
#
loop_
_entity.id
_entity.type
_entity.pdbx_description
1 polymer ?
#
loop_
_entity_poly.entity_id
_entity_poly.type
_entity_poly.pdbx_seq_one_letter_code
_entity_poly.pdbx_strand_id
1 'polypeptide(L)'
;MDERVDLKIGQRFRHKLPHSEVCQHMKVAGHVMEVEVRERGAQLYKDGREFSFPIGWGEAGIYQDRANDNAPYVYNAEIVEV
;
A
#
# COMPACT_ATOMS: atom_id res chain seq x y z
N MET A 1 0.21 1.71 19.45
CA MET A 1 0.33 0.27 19.15
C MET A 1 -0.06 0.14 17.70
N ASP A 2 0.75 -0.52 16.88
CA ASP A 2 0.45 -0.63 15.46
C ASP A 2 -0.64 -1.68 15.23
N GLU A 3 -1.69 -1.31 14.51
CA GLU A 3 -2.84 -2.17 14.22
C GLU A 3 -2.67 -2.87 12.88
N ARG A 4 -2.64 -4.21 12.87
CA ARG A 4 -2.55 -5.00 11.63
C ARG A 4 -3.90 -4.98 10.91
N VAL A 5 -3.84 -4.74 9.60
CA VAL A 5 -4.98 -4.81 8.68
C VAL A 5 -4.64 -5.81 7.58
N ASP A 6 -5.37 -6.92 7.53
CA ASP A 6 -5.24 -7.91 6.47
C ASP A 6 -5.87 -7.39 5.18
N LEU A 7 -5.20 -7.61 4.05
CA LEU A 7 -5.58 -7.10 2.75
C LEU A 7 -5.90 -8.23 1.76
N LYS A 8 -6.65 -7.89 0.72
CA LYS A 8 -6.93 -8.77 -0.43
C LYS A 8 -6.50 -8.10 -1.74
N ILE A 9 -6.19 -8.91 -2.74
CA ILE A 9 -5.96 -8.41 -4.10
C ILE A 9 -7.22 -7.65 -4.59
N GLY A 10 -7.00 -6.50 -5.22
CA GLY A 10 -8.04 -5.56 -5.68
C GLY A 10 -8.54 -4.60 -4.60
N GLN A 11 -8.21 -4.82 -3.33
CA GLN A 11 -8.64 -3.94 -2.24
C GLN A 11 -7.87 -2.62 -2.27
N ARG A 12 -8.58 -1.53 -1.92
CA ARG A 12 -7.98 -0.21 -1.73
C ARG A 12 -7.96 0.18 -0.25
N PHE A 13 -6.92 0.90 0.13
CA PHE A 13 -6.75 1.41 1.47
C PHE A 13 -6.01 2.76 1.45
N ARG A 14 -6.12 3.52 2.54
CA ARG A 14 -5.33 4.72 2.78
C ARG A 14 -4.35 4.47 3.91
N HIS A 15 -3.10 4.81 3.66
CA HIS A 15 -2.05 4.75 4.68
C HIS A 15 -0.96 5.79 4.39
N LYS A 16 -0.19 6.13 5.43
CA LYS A 16 0.99 6.99 5.34
C LYS A 16 2.16 6.25 4.70
N LEU A 17 2.52 6.57 3.47
CA LEU A 17 3.56 5.84 2.74
C LEU A 17 4.91 5.83 3.47
N PRO A 18 5.66 4.71 3.42
CA PRO A 18 6.95 4.59 4.10
C PRO A 18 8.03 5.44 3.42
N HIS A 19 9.16 5.61 4.11
CA HIS A 19 10.35 6.26 3.55
C HIS A 19 11.18 5.32 2.66
N SER A 20 10.53 4.54 1.78
CA SER A 20 11.23 3.75 0.77
C SER A 20 11.91 4.67 -0.27
N GLU A 21 12.97 4.20 -0.92
CA GLU A 21 13.66 4.98 -1.97
C GLU A 21 12.69 5.41 -3.08
N VAL A 22 11.75 4.54 -3.44
CA VAL A 22 10.73 4.81 -4.46
C VAL A 22 9.74 5.88 -4.01
N CYS A 23 9.21 5.81 -2.78
CA CYS A 23 8.32 6.85 -2.27
C CYS A 23 9.04 8.19 -2.06
N GLN A 24 10.32 8.19 -1.69
CA GLN A 24 11.12 9.40 -1.58
C GLN A 24 11.40 10.02 -2.95
N HIS A 25 11.74 9.22 -3.96
CA HIS A 25 11.95 9.66 -5.33
C HIS A 25 10.70 10.35 -5.91
N MET A 26 9.52 9.78 -5.65
CA MET A 26 8.23 10.35 -6.06
C MET A 26 7.74 11.50 -5.16
N LYS A 27 8.46 11.83 -4.08
CA LYS A 27 8.09 12.87 -3.09
C LYS A 27 6.73 12.63 -2.42
N VAL A 28 6.42 11.36 -2.14
CA VAL A 28 5.19 10.94 -1.44
C VAL A 28 5.47 10.22 -0.12
N ALA A 29 6.74 9.97 0.22
CA ALA A 29 7.12 9.43 1.52
C ALA A 29 6.56 10.29 2.67
N GLY A 30 5.90 9.65 3.63
CA GLY A 30 5.26 10.31 4.76
C GLY A 30 3.90 10.96 4.45
N HIS A 31 3.42 10.92 3.22
CA HIS A 31 2.07 11.38 2.86
C HIS A 31 1.06 10.23 2.92
N VAL A 32 -0.17 10.55 3.32
CA VAL A 32 -1.29 9.60 3.24
C VAL A 32 -1.76 9.53 1.79
N MET A 33 -1.79 8.32 1.24
CA MET A 33 -2.15 8.05 -0.16
C MET A 33 -3.13 6.88 -0.23
N GLU A 34 -3.98 6.87 -1.26
CA GLU A 34 -4.79 5.70 -1.60
C GLU A 34 -3.91 4.70 -2.37
N VAL A 35 -4.01 3.43 -1.98
CA VAL A 35 -3.20 2.33 -2.50
C VAL A 35 -4.10 1.17 -2.84
N GLU A 36 -3.99 0.64 -4.06
CA GLU A 36 -4.63 -0.61 -4.46
C GLU A 36 -3.63 -1.77 -4.42
N VAL A 37 -4.04 -2.87 -3.79
CA VAL A 37 -3.27 -4.12 -3.78
C VAL A 37 -3.44 -4.83 -5.12
N ARG A 38 -2.35 -4.99 -5.89
CA ARG A 38 -2.32 -5.75 -7.15
C ARG A 38 -1.55 -7.06 -6.94
N GLU A 39 -1.77 -8.06 -7.80
CA GLU A 39 -1.09 -9.36 -7.72
C GLU A 39 0.45 -9.27 -7.70
N ARG A 40 1.02 -8.24 -8.34
CA ARG A 40 2.48 -8.06 -8.48
C ARG A 40 2.95 -6.68 -8.01
N GLY A 41 2.25 -6.07 -7.05
CA GLY A 41 2.63 -4.76 -6.54
C GLY A 41 1.47 -3.94 -6.02
N ALA A 42 1.69 -2.66 -5.85
CA ALA A 42 0.74 -1.69 -5.35
C ALA A 42 0.61 -0.54 -6.33
N GLN A 43 -0.63 -0.13 -6.62
CA GLN A 43 -0.91 1.05 -7.43
C GLN A 43 -1.25 2.22 -6.52
N LEU A 44 -0.51 3.33 -6.63
CA LEU A 44 -0.82 4.55 -5.90
C LEU A 44 -1.87 5.38 -6.66
N TYR A 45 -2.80 5.96 -5.92
CA TYR A 45 -3.85 6.84 -6.45
C TYR A 45 -3.80 8.22 -5.80
N LYS A 46 -3.96 9.26 -6.62
CA LYS A 46 -4.12 10.65 -6.20
C LYS A 46 -5.36 11.23 -6.86
N ASP A 47 -6.28 11.75 -6.05
CA ASP A 47 -7.53 12.36 -6.54
C ASP A 47 -8.33 11.42 -7.47
N GLY A 48 -8.38 10.12 -7.10
CA GLY A 48 -9.09 9.07 -7.85
C GLY A 48 -8.39 8.60 -9.13
N ARG A 49 -7.21 9.10 -9.46
CA ARG A 49 -6.43 8.73 -10.65
C ARG A 49 -5.13 8.03 -10.28
N GLU A 50 -4.65 7.16 -11.16
CA GLU A 50 -3.34 6.53 -10.99
C GLU A 50 -2.25 7.61 -10.95
N PHE A 51 -1.46 7.59 -9.88
CA PHE A 51 -0.42 8.56 -9.63
C PHE A 51 0.94 8.13 -10.19
N SER A 52 1.22 6.83 -10.16
CA SER A 52 2.51 6.24 -10.54
C SER A 52 2.31 5.00 -11.41
N PHE A 53 3.41 4.45 -11.94
CA PHE A 53 3.41 3.03 -12.28
C PHE A 53 3.29 2.18 -11.01
N PRO A 54 2.84 0.90 -11.09
CA PRO A 54 2.81 0.03 -9.93
C PRO A 54 4.20 -0.10 -9.29
N ILE A 55 4.23 -0.02 -7.96
CA ILE A 55 5.44 -0.17 -7.14
C ILE A 55 5.40 -1.49 -6.38
N GLY A 56 6.53 -1.94 -5.83
CA GLY A 56 6.58 -3.16 -5.02
C GLY A 56 5.74 -3.05 -3.75
N TRP A 57 5.21 -4.17 -3.25
CA TRP A 57 4.47 -4.20 -1.98
C TRP A 57 5.28 -3.62 -0.82
N GLY A 58 6.55 -4.05 -0.66
CA GLY A 58 7.41 -3.52 0.40
C GLY A 58 7.70 -2.01 0.25
N GLU A 59 7.74 -1.50 -0.98
CA GLU A 59 7.95 -0.07 -1.25
C GLU A 59 6.73 0.76 -0.84
N ALA A 60 5.52 0.18 -0.95
CA ALA A 60 4.26 0.76 -0.51
C ALA A 60 3.94 0.53 0.98
N GLY A 61 4.77 -0.23 1.70
CA GLY A 61 4.52 -0.60 3.10
C GLY A 61 3.56 -1.77 3.29
N ILE A 62 3.33 -2.56 2.24
CA ILE A 62 2.59 -3.83 2.31
C ILE A 62 3.58 -4.96 2.60
N TYR A 63 3.26 -5.76 3.60
CA TYR A 63 4.02 -6.92 4.03
C TYR A 63 3.32 -8.21 3.59
N GLN A 64 4.07 -9.32 3.58
CA GLN A 64 3.56 -10.64 3.27
C GLN A 64 3.63 -11.54 4.49
N ASP A 65 2.52 -12.19 4.81
CA ASP A 65 2.47 -13.21 5.85
C ASP A 65 2.88 -14.57 5.27
N ARG A 66 4.15 -14.94 5.45
CA ARG A 66 4.68 -16.22 4.94
C ARG A 66 4.01 -17.45 5.55
N ALA A 67 3.40 -17.33 6.72
CA ALA A 67 2.69 -18.44 7.35
C ALA A 67 1.28 -18.63 6.75
N ASN A 68 0.75 -17.61 6.08
CA ASN A 68 -0.59 -17.59 5.50
C ASN A 68 -0.54 -17.34 3.99
N ASP A 69 0.13 -18.24 3.26
CA ASP A 69 0.19 -18.22 1.78
C ASP A 69 0.63 -16.87 1.17
N ASN A 70 1.53 -16.15 1.85
CA ASN A 70 1.98 -14.81 1.48
C ASN A 70 0.85 -13.76 1.39
N ALA A 71 -0.21 -13.94 2.19
CA ALA A 71 -1.31 -12.98 2.28
C ALA A 71 -0.79 -11.58 2.60
N PRO A 72 -1.21 -10.54 1.85
CA PRO A 72 -0.76 -9.17 2.06
C PRO A 72 -1.41 -8.57 3.31
N TYR A 73 -0.65 -7.79 4.06
CA TYR A 73 -1.16 -7.01 5.18
C TYR A 73 -0.40 -5.68 5.32
N VAL A 74 -0.98 -4.73 6.04
CA VAL A 74 -0.39 -3.42 6.36
C VAL A 74 -0.67 -3.09 7.82
N TYR A 75 -0.02 -2.05 8.36
CA TYR A 75 -0.31 -1.53 9.69
C TYR A 75 -1.00 -0.17 9.61
N ASN A 76 -1.86 0.18 10.57
CA ASN A 76 -2.47 1.51 10.74
C ASN A 76 -3.09 2.08 9.45
N ALA A 77 -3.82 1.27 8.69
CA ALA A 77 -4.44 1.67 7.43
C ALA A 77 -5.97 1.71 7.53
N GLU A 78 -6.59 2.55 6.71
CA GLU A 78 -8.05 2.64 6.58
C GLU A 78 -8.48 2.01 5.26
N ILE A 79 -9.38 1.01 5.29
CA ILE A 79 -9.92 0.42 4.06
C ILE A 79 -10.82 1.43 3.35
N VAL A 80 -10.65 1.58 2.05
CA VAL A 80 -11.54 2.37 1.20
C VAL A 80 -12.57 1.42 0.61
N GLU A 81 -13.84 1.62 0.95
CA GLU A 81 -14.95 0.97 0.23
C GLU A 81 -15.09 1.65 -1.13
N VAL A 82 -14.92 0.87 -2.19
CA VAL A 82 -14.99 1.32 -3.61
C VAL A 82 -16.28 0.82 -4.23
#